data_AF-G2J9B3-F1
#
_entry.id   AF-G2J9B3-F1
#
_cell.length_a   1.000
_cell.length_b   1.000
_cell.length_c   1.000
_cell.angle_alpha   90.00
_cell.angle_beta   90.00
_cell.angle_gamma   90.00
#
_symmetry.space_group_name_H-M   'P 1'
#
loop_
_entity.id
_entity.type
_entity.pdbx_description
1 polymer ?
#
loop_
_entity_poly.entity_id
_entity_poly.type
_entity_poly.pdbx_seq_one_letter_code
_entity_poly.pdbx_strand_id
1 'polypeptide(L)'
;MLKNRAAIKSVAIYLRMTAKDKAAIEERAKERKMTVTEYLTRTGLARLTRQRADVDAIHQLRLCVEELKGIHRALQLLPTEAPMIDPATLEQTMQEICAAIQRIWRKGERG
;
A
#
# COMPACT_ATOMS: atom_id res chain seq x y z
N MET A 1 17.27 32.80 -28.73
CA MET A 1 17.11 32.13 -27.41
C MET A 1 17.05 30.62 -27.62
N LEU A 2 18.16 29.92 -27.42
CA LEU A 2 18.20 28.45 -27.46
C LEU A 2 17.69 27.92 -26.12
N LYS A 3 16.48 27.31 -26.13
CA LYS A 3 15.87 26.70 -24.95
C LYS A 3 16.71 25.51 -24.49
N ASN A 4 17.20 25.62 -23.27
CA ASN A 4 17.96 24.62 -22.53
C ASN A 4 17.09 23.37 -22.34
N ARG A 5 17.22 22.36 -23.22
CA ARG A 5 16.63 21.03 -23.02
C ARG A 5 17.44 20.38 -21.90
N ALA A 6 16.97 20.49 -20.66
CA ALA A 6 17.49 19.72 -19.54
C ALA A 6 17.54 18.25 -19.96
N ALA A 7 18.76 17.73 -20.15
CA ALA A 7 18.98 16.34 -20.50
C ALA A 7 18.37 15.48 -19.40
N ILE A 8 17.24 14.83 -19.70
CA ILE A 8 16.67 13.79 -18.83
C ILE A 8 17.76 12.73 -18.71
N LYS A 9 18.42 12.66 -17.55
CA LYS A 9 19.46 11.65 -17.30
C LYS A 9 18.81 10.27 -17.44
N SER A 10 19.11 9.58 -18.53
CA SER A 10 18.68 8.20 -18.73
C SER A 10 19.39 7.30 -17.73
N VAL A 11 18.65 6.71 -16.79
CA VAL A 11 19.20 5.74 -15.83
C VAL A 11 19.14 4.36 -16.49
N ALA A 12 20.30 3.75 -16.71
CA ALA A 12 20.40 2.36 -17.14
C ALA A 12 20.60 1.46 -15.91
N ILE A 13 19.76 0.43 -15.78
CA ILE A 13 19.85 -0.56 -14.70
C ILE A 13 20.25 -1.90 -15.33
N TYR A 14 21.35 -2.48 -14.84
CA TYR A 14 21.85 -3.78 -15.30
C TYR A 14 21.56 -4.84 -14.23
N LEU A 15 20.89 -5.91 -14.62
CA LEU A 15 20.56 -7.03 -13.75
C LEU A 15 21.43 -8.24 -14.12
N ARG A 16 22.16 -8.78 -13.14
CA ARG A 16 22.81 -10.09 -13.29
C ARG A 16 21.79 -11.17 -12.95
N MET A 17 21.62 -12.13 -13.85
CA MET A 17 20.66 -13.22 -13.69
C MET A 17 21.19 -14.49 -14.36
N THR A 18 20.69 -15.65 -13.91
CA THR A 18 21.03 -16.93 -14.53
C THR A 18 20.31 -17.09 -15.88
N ALA A 19 20.80 -17.99 -16.74
CA ALA A 19 20.14 -18.28 -18.03
C ALA A 19 18.70 -18.78 -17.84
N LYS A 20 18.45 -19.56 -16.77
CA LYS A 20 17.13 -20.07 -16.42
C LYS A 20 16.17 -18.93 -16.05
N ASP A 21 16.61 -17.98 -15.23
CA ASP A 21 15.78 -16.85 -14.82
C ASP A 21 15.46 -15.92 -15.99
N LYS A 22 16.45 -15.71 -16.87
CA LYS A 22 16.26 -14.92 -18.10
C LYS A 22 15.17 -15.52 -18.99
N ALA A 23 15.22 -16.83 -19.24
CA ALA A 23 14.22 -17.52 -20.06
C ALA A 23 12.81 -17.41 -19.45
N ALA A 24 12.69 -17.57 -18.13
CA ALA A 24 11.40 -17.43 -17.45
C ALA A 24 10.83 -16.00 -17.54
N ILE A 25 11.68 -14.97 -17.50
CA ILE A 25 11.26 -13.57 -17.68
C ILE A 25 10.83 -13.31 -19.12
N GLU A 26 11.60 -13.80 -20.10
CA GLU A 26 11.30 -13.67 -21.53
C GLU A 26 9.96 -14.33 -21.90
N GLU A 27 9.70 -15.52 -21.38
CA GLU A 27 8.44 -16.24 -21.57
C GLU A 27 7.25 -15.43 -21.04
N ARG A 28 7.34 -14.93 -19.80
CA ARG A 28 6.28 -14.10 -19.19
C ARG A 28 6.08 -12.77 -19.91
N ALA A 29 7.15 -12.16 -20.45
CA ALA A 29 7.05 -10.96 -21.26
C ALA A 29 6.31 -11.25 -22.59
N LYS A 30 6.61 -12.39 -23.22
CA LYS A 30 5.96 -12.87 -24.44
C LYS A 30 4.48 -13.18 -24.23
N GLU A 31 4.12 -13.90 -23.17
CA GLU A 31 2.72 -14.17 -22.80
C GLU A 31 1.89 -12.88 -22.68
N ARG A 32 2.51 -11.81 -22.16
CA ARG A 32 1.87 -10.51 -21.97
C ARG A 32 2.06 -9.55 -23.14
N LYS A 33 2.60 -10.02 -24.28
CA LYS A 33 2.81 -9.24 -25.51
C LYS A 33 3.59 -7.94 -25.28
N MET A 34 4.65 -8.00 -24.48
CA MET A 34 5.50 -6.85 -24.15
C MET A 34 6.97 -7.22 -24.25
N THR A 35 7.82 -6.20 -24.38
CA THR A 35 9.28 -6.40 -24.32
C THR A 35 9.71 -6.75 -22.89
N VAL A 36 10.87 -7.41 -22.75
CA VAL A 36 11.45 -7.74 -21.43
C VAL A 36 11.64 -6.49 -20.57
N THR A 37 12.12 -5.40 -21.17
CA THR A 37 12.31 -4.13 -20.47
C THR A 37 10.99 -3.55 -19.98
N GLU A 38 9.93 -3.57 -20.79
CA GLU A 38 8.61 -3.10 -20.37
C GLU A 38 8.02 -3.98 -19.26
N TYR A 39 8.18 -5.30 -19.39
CA TYR A 39 7.75 -6.26 -18.38
C TYR A 39 8.43 -6.01 -17.03
N LEU A 40 9.76 -5.90 -17.03
CA LEU A 40 10.56 -5.65 -15.83
C LEU A 40 10.27 -4.26 -15.24
N THR A 41 10.10 -3.26 -16.09
CA THR A 41 9.76 -1.89 -15.64
C THR A 41 8.38 -1.89 -14.97
N ARG A 42 7.37 -2.49 -15.59
CA ARG A 42 6.01 -2.56 -15.02
C ARG A 42 5.97 -3.38 -13.74
N THR A 43 6.59 -4.56 -13.72
CA THR A 43 6.59 -5.43 -12.54
C THR A 43 7.45 -4.87 -11.40
N GLY A 44 8.58 -4.24 -11.71
CA GLY A 44 9.45 -3.59 -10.73
C GLY A 44 8.82 -2.33 -10.12
N LEU A 45 8.22 -1.46 -10.94
CA LEU A 45 7.55 -0.25 -10.46
C LEU A 45 6.26 -0.56 -9.69
N ALA A 46 5.46 -1.53 -10.16
CA ALA A 46 4.25 -1.95 -9.45
C ALA A 46 4.56 -2.58 -8.07
N ARG A 47 5.70 -3.24 -7.92
CA ARG A 47 6.12 -3.84 -6.65
C ARG A 47 6.59 -2.79 -5.64
N LEU A 48 7.28 -1.74 -6.11
CA LEU A 48 7.68 -0.58 -5.30
C LEU A 48 6.49 0.25 -4.81
N THR A 49 5.43 0.40 -5.63
CA THR A 49 4.21 1.09 -5.20
C THR A 49 3.39 0.27 -4.20
N ARG A 50 3.32 -1.06 -4.35
CA ARG A 50 2.66 -1.94 -3.37
C ARG A 50 3.33 -1.91 -2.00
N GLN A 51 4.66 -1.98 -1.94
CA GLN A 51 5.38 -1.89 -0.65
C GLN A 51 5.12 -0.58 0.09
N ARG A 52 4.98 0.54 -0.61
CA ARG A 52 4.60 1.82 0.01
C ARG A 52 3.18 1.81 0.53
N ALA A 53 2.23 1.27 -0.25
CA ALA A 53 0.85 1.14 0.18
C ALA A 53 0.71 0.24 1.42
N ASP A 54 1.48 -0.85 1.52
CA ASP A 54 1.49 -1.74 2.68
C ASP A 54 2.03 -1.02 3.93
N VAL A 55 3.11 -0.24 3.78
CA VAL A 55 3.70 0.56 4.88
C VAL A 55 2.73 1.66 5.33
N ASP A 56 2.08 2.36 4.39
CA ASP A 56 1.09 3.37 4.69
C ASP A 56 -0.15 2.77 5.39
N ALA A 57 -0.59 1.58 4.97
CA ALA A 57 -1.70 0.87 5.59
C ALA A 57 -1.38 0.45 7.04
N ILE A 58 -0.16 -0.05 7.29
CA ILE A 58 0.31 -0.38 8.64
C ILE A 58 0.36 0.88 9.51
N HIS A 59 0.82 2.01 8.96
CA HIS A 59 0.84 3.27 9.68
C HIS A 59 -0.58 3.74 10.05
N GLN A 60 -1.53 3.67 9.11
CA GLN A 60 -2.94 4.01 9.35
C GLN A 60 -3.58 3.10 10.41
N LEU A 61 -3.34 1.79 10.35
CA LEU A 61 -3.80 0.85 11.37
C LEU A 61 -3.26 1.20 12.77
N ARG A 62 -1.98 1.57 12.84
CA ARG A 62 -1.37 2.00 14.10
C ARG A 62 -2.03 3.27 14.65
N LEU A 63 -2.35 4.24 13.79
CA LEU A 63 -3.05 5.46 14.20
C LEU A 63 -4.46 5.12 14.73
N CYS A 64 -5.24 4.29 14.04
CA CYS A 64 -6.55 3.85 14.52
C CYS A 64 -6.49 3.15 15.88
N VAL A 65 -5.47 2.33 16.11
CA VAL A 65 -5.27 1.67 17.41
C VAL A 65 -4.95 2.67 18.52
N GLU A 66 -4.14 3.70 18.25
CA GLU A 66 -3.86 4.74 19.24
C GLU A 66 -5.10 5.59 19.54
N GLU A 67 -5.93 5.90 18.53
CA GLU A 67 -7.22 6.58 18.73
C GLU A 67 -8.17 5.73 19.58
N LEU A 68 -8.29 4.43 19.30
CA LEU A 68 -9.11 3.51 20.11
C LEU A 68 -8.63 3.44 21.56
N LYS A 69 -7.30 3.39 21.79
CA LYS A 69 -6.73 3.45 23.15
C LYS A 69 -7.05 4.78 23.83
N GLY A 70 -7.01 5.89 23.08
CA GLY A 70 -7.39 7.22 23.57
C GLY A 70 -8.84 7.27 24.03
N ILE A 71 -9.75 6.77 23.21
CA ILE A 71 -11.18 6.65 23.52
C ILE A 71 -11.38 5.77 24.76
N HIS A 72 -10.73 4.60 24.83
CA HIS A 72 -10.83 3.70 25.98
C HIS A 72 -10.34 4.33 27.29
N ARG A 73 -9.22 5.06 27.24
CA ARG A 73 -8.70 5.78 28.41
C ARG A 73 -9.60 6.93 28.83
N ALA A 74 -10.13 7.69 27.88
CA ALA A 74 -11.09 8.75 28.14
C ALA A 74 -12.35 8.20 28.83
N LEU A 75 -12.79 7.00 28.44
CA LEU A 75 -13.91 6.31 29.07
C LEU A 75 -13.63 5.83 30.48
N GLN A 76 -12.42 5.33 30.77
CA GLN A 76 -12.03 4.91 32.11
C GLN A 76 -11.90 6.07 33.10
N LEU A 77 -11.66 7.29 32.60
CA LEU A 77 -11.52 8.49 33.42
C LEU A 77 -12.85 9.20 33.70
N LEU A 78 -13.96 8.74 33.09
CA LEU A 78 -15.28 9.26 33.39
C LEU A 78 -15.74 8.77 34.78
N PRO A 79 -16.23 9.66 35.66
CA PRO A 79 -16.81 9.27 36.93
C PRO A 79 -18.01 8.34 36.68
N THR A 80 -18.23 7.39 37.59
CA THR A 80 -19.13 6.22 37.50
C THR A 80 -20.61 6.51 37.16
N GLU A 81 -20.98 7.79 37.01
CA GLU A 81 -22.32 8.26 36.62
C GLU A 81 -22.40 8.81 35.19
N ALA A 82 -21.30 8.79 34.42
CA ALA A 82 -21.33 9.18 33.02
C ALA A 82 -22.00 8.09 32.16
N PRO A 83 -22.78 8.48 31.12
CA PRO A 83 -23.45 7.51 30.26
C PRO A 83 -22.42 6.56 29.65
N MET A 84 -22.62 5.25 29.87
CA MET A 84 -21.90 4.19 29.16
C MET A 84 -21.92 4.55 27.67
N ILE A 85 -20.74 4.54 27.02
CA ILE A 85 -20.72 4.60 25.56
C ILE A 85 -21.61 3.48 25.05
N ASP A 86 -22.60 3.86 24.25
CA ASP A 86 -23.53 2.93 23.65
C ASP A 86 -22.71 1.90 22.86
N PRO A 87 -22.82 0.59 23.17
CA PRO A 87 -22.13 -0.46 22.43
C PRO A 87 -22.36 -0.36 20.91
N ALA A 88 -23.49 0.23 20.46
CA ALA A 88 -23.73 0.51 19.06
C ALA A 88 -22.70 1.48 18.44
N THR A 89 -22.21 2.46 19.20
CA THR A 89 -21.20 3.43 18.75
C THR A 89 -19.82 2.77 18.58
N LEU A 90 -19.48 1.85 19.49
CA LEU A 90 -18.24 1.07 19.41
C LEU A 90 -18.28 0.10 18.23
N GLU A 91 -19.40 -0.58 18.04
CA GLU A 91 -19.61 -1.50 16.93
C GLU A 91 -19.57 -0.78 15.58
N GLN A 92 -20.19 0.41 15.47
CA GLN A 92 -20.11 1.24 14.28
C GLN A 92 -18.66 1.66 13.98
N THR A 93 -17.90 2.08 14.99
CA THR A 93 -16.49 2.44 14.83
C THR A 93 -15.66 1.25 14.34
N MET A 94 -15.89 0.06 14.90
CA MET A 94 -15.22 -1.17 14.45
C MET A 94 -15.59 -1.53 13.00
N GLN A 95 -16.85 -1.37 12.61
CA GLN A 95 -17.31 -1.62 11.24
C GLN A 95 -16.65 -0.66 10.24
N GLU A 96 -16.53 0.62 10.59
CA GLU A 96 -15.86 1.62 9.75
C GLU A 96 -14.37 1.32 9.56
N ILE A 97 -13.68 0.90 10.62
CA ILE A 97 -12.28 0.46 10.58
C ILE A 97 -12.13 -0.77 9.68
N CYS A 98 -12.96 -1.80 9.88
CA CYS A 98 -12.97 -3.01 9.04
C CYS A 98 -13.23 -2.67 7.56
N ALA A 99 -14.18 -1.77 7.28
CA ALA A 99 -14.48 -1.32 5.92
C ALA A 99 -13.34 -0.51 5.28
N ALA A 100 -12.59 0.26 6.08
CA ALA A 100 -11.40 0.97 5.61
C ALA A 100 -10.27 0.00 5.24
N ILE A 101 -10.00 -1.00 6.09
CA ILE A 101 -9.00 -2.05 5.83
C ILE A 101 -9.36 -2.84 4.57
N GLN A 102 -10.63 -3.27 4.44
CA GLN A 102 -11.09 -4.02 3.27
C GLN A 102 -11.00 -3.20 1.98
N ARG A 103 -11.25 -1.88 2.02
CA ARG A 103 -11.07 -0.99 0.86
C ARG A 103 -9.61 -0.91 0.41
N ILE A 104 -8.69 -0.84 1.36
CA ILE A 104 -7.24 -0.80 1.08
C ILE A 104 -6.79 -2.14 0.48
N TRP A 105 -7.17 -3.26 1.10
CA TRP A 105 -6.85 -4.61 0.62
C TRP A 105 -7.32 -4.86 -0.82
N ARG A 106 -8.59 -4.55 -1.12
CA ARG A 106 -9.17 -4.70 -2.47
C ARG A 106 -8.62 -3.71 -3.51
N LYS A 107 -8.03 -2.60 -3.09
CA LYS A 107 -7.30 -1.69 -3.99
C LYS A 107 -5.92 -2.25 -4.31
N GLY A 108 -5.24 -2.89 -3.36
CA GLY A 108 -3.95 -3.56 -3.56
C GLY A 108 -4.02 -4.78 -4.49
N GLU A 109 -5.15 -5.50 -4.52
CA GLU A 109 -5.36 -6.66 -5.41
C GLU A 109 -5.56 -6.29 -6.89
N ARG A 110 -5.93 -5.04 -7.21
CA ARG A 110 -6.31 -4.60 -8.57
C ARG A 110 -5.22 -3.84 -9.36
N GLY A 111 -4.04 -3.63 -8.80
CA GLY A 111 -2.90 -2.98 -9.49
C GLY A 111 -1.68 -3.85 -9.50
#